data_AF-A0AAD5M6Y8-F1
#
_entry.id   AF-A0AAD5M6Y8-F1
#
_cell.length_a   1.000
_cell.length_b   1.000
_cell.length_c   1.000
_cell.angle_alpha   90.00
_cell.angle_beta   90.00
_cell.angle_gamma   90.00
#
_symmetry.space_group_name_H-M   'P 1'
#
loop_
_entity.id
_entity.type
_entity.pdbx_description
1 polymer ?
#
loop_
_entity_poly.entity_id
_entity_poly.type
_entity_poly.pdbx_seq_one_letter_code
_entity_poly.pdbx_strand_id
1 'polypeptide(L)'
;MSRPRSEETASHEFLEALLDRVRDDANRKDVEYLVEHVFPVLIPAIVHLLKTRAENERRLEDEDPSAVPLNPMNHLARYLFRHNPRHHEPTTQIAELHDFARTLLRK
;
A
#
# COMPACT_ATOMS: atom_id res chain seq x y z
N MET A 1 -9.48 -8.82 -25.03
CA MET A 1 -9.59 -8.21 -23.69
C MET A 1 -9.42 -9.31 -22.66
N SER A 2 -8.21 -9.52 -22.12
CA SER A 2 -7.96 -10.41 -20.96
C SER A 2 -6.61 -10.04 -20.32
N ARG A 3 -6.60 -9.16 -19.32
CA ARG A 3 -5.52 -9.09 -18.32
C ARG A 3 -6.07 -8.72 -16.93
N PRO A 4 -6.69 -9.67 -16.19
CA PRO A 4 -6.88 -9.52 -14.74
C PRO A 4 -5.95 -10.43 -13.92
N ARG A 5 -5.47 -11.57 -14.48
CA ARG A 5 -4.72 -12.58 -13.72
C ARG A 5 -3.34 -12.13 -13.20
N SER A 6 -2.67 -11.17 -13.85
CA SER A 6 -1.31 -10.80 -13.45
C SER A 6 -1.28 -9.84 -12.25
N GLU A 7 -2.27 -8.97 -12.08
CA GLU A 7 -2.28 -8.00 -10.98
C GLU A 7 -2.68 -8.65 -9.65
N GLU A 8 -3.68 -9.53 -9.67
CA GLU A 8 -4.11 -10.28 -8.48
C GLU A 8 -3.01 -11.23 -8.00
N THR A 9 -2.33 -11.92 -8.92
CA THR A 9 -1.17 -12.77 -8.61
C THR A 9 0.00 -11.94 -8.05
N ALA A 10 0.33 -10.80 -8.68
CA ALA A 10 1.41 -9.94 -8.20
C ALA A 10 1.11 -9.31 -6.82
N SER A 11 -0.15 -8.96 -6.57
CA SER A 11 -0.61 -8.48 -5.26
C SER A 11 -0.47 -9.57 -4.20
N HIS A 12 -0.85 -10.81 -4.53
CA HIS A 12 -0.72 -11.95 -3.63
C HIS A 12 0.74 -12.28 -3.32
N GLU A 13 1.60 -12.37 -4.35
CA GLU A 13 3.05 -12.61 -4.18
C GLU A 13 3.72 -11.50 -3.36
N PHE A 14 3.33 -10.23 -3.58
CA PHE A 14 3.83 -9.11 -2.81
C PHE A 14 3.44 -9.21 -1.32
N LEU A 15 2.18 -9.56 -1.04
CA LEU A 15 1.70 -9.72 0.33
C LEU A 15 2.37 -10.91 1.04
N GLU A 16 2.56 -12.03 0.35
CA GLU A 16 3.31 -13.17 0.89
C GLU A 16 4.76 -12.78 1.21
N ALA A 17 5.48 -12.15 0.26
CA ALA A 17 6.86 -11.73 0.48
C ALA A 17 7.00 -10.68 1.60
N LEU A 18 6.00 -9.79 1.75
CA LEU A 18 5.96 -8.82 2.84
C LEU A 18 5.77 -9.50 4.19
N LEU A 19 4.86 -10.48 4.27
CA LEU A 19 4.58 -11.20 5.50
C LEU A 19 5.72 -12.12 5.91
N ASP A 20 6.41 -12.77 4.97
CA ASP A 20 7.60 -13.56 5.25
C ASP A 20 8.72 -12.67 5.83
N ARG A 21 8.97 -11.50 5.22
CA ARG A 21 9.94 -10.55 5.76
C ARG A 21 9.59 -10.04 7.16
N VAL A 22 8.31 -9.83 7.42
CA VAL A 22 7.86 -9.33 8.73
C VAL A 22 7.90 -10.44 9.78
N ARG A 23 7.73 -11.71 9.40
CA ARG A 23 7.84 -12.87 10.29
C ARG A 23 9.26 -13.16 10.75
N ASP A 24 10.26 -12.90 9.91
CA ASP A 24 11.66 -13.17 10.25
C ASP A 24 12.20 -12.23 11.35
N ASP A 25 11.68 -10.99 11.44
CA ASP A 25 12.20 -9.95 12.32
C ASP A 25 11.24 -9.53 13.46
N ALA A 26 9.93 -9.78 13.35
CA ALA A 26 8.93 -9.24 14.28
C ALA A 26 8.18 -10.33 15.06
N ASN A 27 7.85 -10.05 16.32
CA ASN A 27 7.03 -10.98 17.09
C ASN A 27 5.61 -11.05 16.48
N ARG A 28 4.93 -12.20 16.60
CA ARG A 28 3.58 -12.42 16.04
C ARG A 28 2.59 -11.27 16.28
N LYS A 29 2.62 -10.63 17.45
CA LYS A 29 1.76 -9.49 17.79
C LYS A 29 2.10 -8.24 16.99
N ASP A 30 3.38 -8.03 16.66
CA ASP A 30 3.80 -6.90 15.83
C ASP A 30 3.33 -7.12 14.39
N VAL A 31 3.40 -8.36 13.89
CA VAL A 31 2.84 -8.74 12.58
C VAL A 31 1.33 -8.51 12.54
N GLU A 32 0.61 -9.00 13.56
CA GLU A 32 -0.82 -8.78 13.73
C GLU A 32 -1.15 -7.27 13.72
N TYR A 33 -0.41 -6.46 14.48
CA TYR A 33 -0.61 -5.02 14.53
C TYR A 33 -0.36 -4.32 13.18
N LEU A 34 0.73 -4.67 12.49
CA LEU A 34 1.09 -4.10 11.19
C LEU A 34 0.00 -4.40 10.15
N VAL A 35 -0.46 -5.65 10.12
CA VAL A 35 -1.54 -6.10 9.26
C VAL A 35 -2.84 -5.36 9.58
N GLU A 36 -3.20 -5.23 10.85
CA GLU A 36 -4.53 -4.74 11.23
C GLU A 36 -4.64 -3.22 11.16
N HIS A 37 -3.52 -2.52 11.36
CA HIS A 37 -3.57 -1.07 11.56
C HIS A 37 -2.68 -0.27 10.63
N VAL A 38 -1.59 -0.86 10.11
CA VAL A 38 -0.60 -0.11 9.32
C VAL A 38 -0.76 -0.36 7.83
N PHE A 39 -0.77 -1.62 7.39
CA PHE A 39 -0.87 -1.98 5.98
C PHE A 39 -2.15 -1.48 5.28
N PRO A 40 -3.32 -1.49 5.94
CA PRO A 40 -4.54 -0.96 5.37
C PRO A 40 -4.44 0.47 4.85
N VAL A 41 -3.63 1.31 5.50
CA VAL A 41 -3.44 2.71 5.10
C VAL A 41 -2.16 2.90 4.30
N LEU A 42 -1.12 2.12 4.62
CA LEU A 42 0.19 2.26 3.98
C LEU A 42 0.21 1.71 2.55
N ILE A 43 -0.45 0.57 2.29
CA ILE A 43 -0.48 -0.02 0.94
C ILE A 43 -1.16 0.91 -0.06
N PRO A 44 -2.38 1.44 0.19
CA PRO A 44 -2.99 2.43 -0.71
C PRO A 44 -2.15 3.69 -0.88
N ALA A 45 -1.47 4.14 0.18
CA ALA A 45 -0.58 5.31 0.11
C ALA A 45 0.61 5.08 -0.83
N ILE A 46 1.23 3.91 -0.77
CA ILE A 46 2.33 3.53 -1.66
C ILE A 46 1.84 3.39 -3.10
N VAL A 47 0.70 2.73 -3.32
CA VAL A 47 0.10 2.62 -4.67
C VAL A 47 -0.20 3.99 -5.24
N HIS A 48 -0.77 4.89 -4.45
CA HIS A 48 -1.06 6.26 -4.85
C HIS A 48 0.24 7.03 -5.16
N LEU A 49 1.27 6.90 -4.32
CA LEU A 49 2.59 7.48 -4.55
C LEU A 49 3.18 7.03 -5.90
N LEU A 50 3.17 5.73 -6.18
CA LEU A 50 3.73 5.19 -7.43
C LEU A 50 3.00 5.73 -8.66
N LYS A 51 1.67 5.84 -8.61
CA LYS A 51 0.87 6.45 -9.68
C LYS A 51 1.19 7.94 -9.85
N THR A 52 1.22 8.70 -8.74
CA THR A 52 1.57 10.13 -8.77
C THR A 52 2.99 10.35 -9.31
N ARG A 53 3.94 9.49 -8.94
CA ARG A 53 5.31 9.56 -9.43
C ARG A 53 5.37 9.35 -10.94
N ALA A 54 4.73 8.30 -11.45
CA ALA A 54 4.71 8.02 -12.88
C ALA A 54 4.06 9.16 -13.69
N GLU A 55 3.01 9.79 -13.16
CA GLU A 55 2.39 10.96 -13.77
C GLU A 55 3.31 12.21 -13.71
N ASN A 56 3.99 12.42 -12.59
CA ASN A 56 4.93 13.52 -12.42
C ASN A 56 6.15 13.41 -13.35
N GLU A 57 6.70 12.21 -13.51
CA GLU A 57 7.81 11.93 -14.44
C GLU A 57 7.43 12.30 -15.88
N ARG A 58 6.24 11.89 -16.34
CA ARG A 58 5.73 12.28 -17.66
C ARG A 58 5.59 13.78 -17.82
N ARG A 59 5.04 14.47 -16.82
CA ARG A 59 4.87 15.93 -16.87
C ARG A 59 6.22 16.68 -16.89
N LEU A 60 7.23 16.15 -16.20
CA LEU A 60 8.59 16.70 -16.24
C LEU A 60 9.24 16.47 -17.60
N GLU A 61 9.05 15.30 -18.22
CA GLU A 61 9.50 14.99 -19.59
C GLU A 61 8.84 15.89 -20.64
N ASP A 62 7.55 16.22 -20.45
CA ASP A 62 6.78 17.11 -21.31
C ASP A 62 7.10 18.61 -21.10
N GLU A 63 8.09 18.94 -20.24
CA GLU A 63 8.46 20.31 -19.85
C GLU A 63 7.25 21.14 -19.37
N ASP A 64 6.26 20.51 -18.73
CA ASP A 64 5.10 21.20 -18.17
C ASP A 64 5.57 22.25 -17.14
N PRO A 65 5.30 23.56 -17.35
CA PRO A 65 5.77 24.63 -16.47
C PRO A 65 5.21 24.56 -15.05
N SER A 66 4.16 23.75 -14.83
CA SER A 66 3.57 23.50 -13.52
C SER A 66 4.05 22.20 -12.86
N ALA A 67 4.90 21.41 -13.53
CA ALA A 67 5.47 20.20 -12.98
C ALA A 67 6.57 20.53 -11.96
N VAL A 68 6.40 20.03 -10.74
CA VAL A 68 7.39 20.15 -9.67
C VAL A 68 7.81 18.75 -9.24
N PRO A 69 9.11 18.48 -9.01
CA PRO A 69 9.57 17.17 -8.54
C PRO A 69 8.81 16.71 -7.30
N LEU A 70 8.25 15.51 -7.37
CA LEU A 70 7.55 14.89 -6.25
C LEU A 70 8.53 14.57 -5.11
N ASN A 71 8.23 15.03 -3.90
CA ASN A 71 8.90 14.52 -2.68
C ASN A 71 8.10 13.32 -2.13
N PRO A 72 8.63 12.08 -2.22
CA PRO A 72 7.86 10.89 -1.87
C PRO A 72 7.43 10.83 -0.40
N MET A 73 8.32 11.25 0.50
CA MET A 73 8.06 11.24 1.95
C MET A 73 6.97 12.24 2.33
N ASN A 74 7.02 13.45 1.77
CA ASN A 74 5.99 14.47 2.01
C ASN A 74 4.62 14.02 1.45
N HIS A 75 4.62 13.34 0.29
CA HIS A 75 3.39 12.81 -0.29
C HIS A 75 2.77 11.73 0.58
N LEU A 76 3.57 10.74 1.02
CA LEU A 76 3.11 9.70 1.93
C LEU A 76 2.60 10.29 3.24
N ALA A 77 3.35 11.19 3.88
CA ALA A 77 2.92 11.82 5.13
C ALA A 77 1.56 12.53 4.99
N ARG A 78 1.37 13.29 3.89
CA ARG A 78 0.09 13.95 3.61
C ARG A 78 -1.05 12.97 3.34
N TYR A 79 -0.78 11.89 2.60
CA TYR A 79 -1.77 10.85 2.32
C TYR A 79 -2.21 10.16 3.60
N LEU A 80 -1.26 9.67 4.40
CA LEU A 80 -1.52 8.99 5.67
C LEU A 80 -2.27 9.91 6.66
N PHE A 81 -1.94 11.20 6.69
CA PHE A 81 -2.64 12.17 7.53
C PHE A 81 -4.11 12.35 7.11
N ARG A 82 -4.39 12.41 5.81
CA ARG A 82 -5.76 12.55 5.28
C ARG A 82 -6.58 11.28 5.47
N HIS A 83 -5.96 10.12 5.31
CA HIS A 83 -6.62 8.81 5.36
C HIS A 83 -6.39 8.11 6.70
N ASN A 84 -6.31 8.87 7.79
CA ASN A 84 -6.10 8.29 9.12
C ASN A 84 -7.25 7.32 9.45
N PRO A 85 -6.96 6.04 9.77
CA PRO A 85 -7.98 5.03 10.04
C PRO A 85 -8.91 5.38 11.20
N ARG A 86 -8.49 6.26 12.13
CA ARG A 86 -9.36 6.74 13.21
C ARG A 86 -10.54 7.58 12.72
N HIS A 87 -10.51 8.02 11.46
CA HIS A 87 -11.46 8.98 10.88
C HIS A 87 -12.07 8.51 9.56
N HIS A 88 -11.76 7.29 9.08
CA HIS A 88 -12.21 6.76 7.80
C HIS A 88 -12.71 5.32 7.93
N GLU A 89 -13.77 4.98 7.20
CA GLU A 89 -14.25 3.59 7.13
C GLU A 89 -13.27 2.70 6.35
N PRO A 90 -13.08 1.43 6.76
CA PRO A 90 -12.28 0.47 6.03
C PRO A 90 -12.84 0.23 4.63
N THR A 91 -12.00 0.35 3.60
CA THR A 91 -12.39 -0.01 2.23
C THR A 91 -12.48 -1.53 2.06
N THR A 92 -13.17 -2.00 1.03
CA THR A 92 -13.34 -3.45 0.75
C THR A 92 -11.99 -4.18 0.61
N GLN A 93 -11.00 -3.55 -0.02
CA GLN A 93 -9.64 -4.09 -0.17
C GLN A 93 -8.91 -4.23 1.17
N ILE A 94 -9.21 -3.34 2.14
CA ILE A 94 -8.68 -3.43 3.50
C ILE A 94 -9.33 -4.60 4.25
N ALA A 95 -10.63 -4.83 4.06
CA ALA A 95 -11.31 -5.97 4.66
C ALA A 95 -10.76 -7.31 4.14
N GLU A 96 -10.51 -7.42 2.83
CA GLU A 96 -9.88 -8.59 2.21
C GLU A 96 -8.46 -8.84 2.75
N LEU A 97 -7.67 -7.77 2.94
CA LEU A 97 -6.34 -7.87 3.53
C LEU A 97 -6.40 -8.36 4.99
N HIS A 98 -7.37 -7.88 5.77
CA HIS A 98 -7.61 -8.36 7.13
C HIS A 98 -7.94 -9.86 7.16
N ASP A 99 -8.82 -10.32 6.26
CA ASP A 99 -9.23 -11.72 6.22
C ASP A 99 -8.11 -12.65 5.73
N PHE A 100 -7.33 -12.20 4.75
CA PHE A 100 -6.14 -12.90 4.28
C PHE A 100 -5.11 -13.06 5.40
N ALA A 101 -4.82 -11.98 6.11
CA ALA A 101 -3.83 -12.02 7.17
C ALA A 101 -4.29 -12.80 8.41
N ARG A 102 -5.57 -12.73 8.79
CA ARG A 102 -6.13 -13.65 9.81
C ARG A 102 -5.96 -15.12 9.42
N THR A 103 -6.12 -15.44 8.15
CA THR A 103 -5.95 -16.81 7.63
C THR A 103 -4.48 -17.24 7.74
N LEU A 104 -3.55 -16.36 7.39
CA LEU A 104 -2.11 -16.64 7.46
C LEU A 104 -1.59 -16.73 8.90
N LEU A 105 -2.10 -15.92 9.83
CA LEU A 105 -1.69 -15.89 11.24
C LEU A 105 -2.33 -17.00 12.10
N ARG A 106 -3.35 -17.70 11.58
CA ARG A 106 -3.96 -18.86 12.25
C ARG A 106 -3.21 -20.19 12.01
N LYS A 107 -2.33 -20.24 11.02
CA LYS A 107 -1.38 -21.34 10.80
C LYS A 107 -0.12 -21.10 11.63
#